data_AF-J2MQX3-F1
#
_entry.id   AF-J2MQX3-F1
#
_cell.length_a   1.000
_cell.length_b   1.000
_cell.length_c   1.000
_cell.angle_alpha   90.00
_cell.angle_beta   90.00
_cell.angle_gamma   90.00
#
_symmetry.space_group_name_H-M   'P 1'
#
loop_
_entity.id
_entity.type
_entity.pdbx_description
1 polymer ?
#
loop_
_entity_poly.entity_id
_entity_poly.type
_entity_poly.pdbx_seq_one_letter_code
_entity_poly.pdbx_strand_id
1 'polypeptide(L)'
;MKPDIHLGENARQIEVSDQTTPFLLESKREAGDLVLKQNYSYIEASRSLGIGESALRRWVDQIQKEHTGVTPQSKALTPEQQKIQELEARIARLEREKSILKEATALLMSEDPERSR
;
A
#
# COMPACT_ATOMS: atom_id res chain seq x y z
N MET A 1 -24.57 -40.51 24.94
CA MET A 1 -25.04 -39.60 23.88
C MET A 1 -24.91 -38.18 24.39
N LYS A 2 -23.93 -37.44 23.89
CA LYS A 2 -23.72 -36.02 24.20
C LYS A 2 -24.30 -35.19 23.04
N PRO A 3 -25.02 -34.09 23.27
CA PRO A 3 -25.21 -33.08 22.24
C PRO A 3 -23.99 -32.16 22.19
N ASP A 4 -23.40 -32.04 21.00
CA ASP A 4 -22.31 -31.14 20.68
C ASP A 4 -22.76 -29.68 20.76
N ILE A 5 -22.16 -28.94 21.69
CA ILE A 5 -22.15 -27.48 21.68
C ILE A 5 -20.99 -27.04 20.76
N HIS A 6 -21.30 -26.78 19.50
CA HIS A 6 -20.42 -26.02 18.60
C HIS A 6 -20.42 -24.53 19.03
N LEU A 7 -19.64 -24.21 20.06
CA LEU A 7 -19.13 -22.85 20.26
C LEU A 7 -17.72 -22.80 19.67
N GLY A 8 -17.54 -22.00 18.62
CA GLY A 8 -16.20 -21.76 18.08
C GLY A 8 -16.10 -21.23 16.65
N GLU A 9 -17.15 -20.65 16.07
CA GLU A 9 -16.99 -19.76 14.91
C GLU A 9 -16.34 -18.44 15.36
N ASN A 10 -15.05 -18.44 15.68
CA ASN A 10 -14.30 -17.19 15.82
C ASN A 10 -12.79 -17.39 15.71
N ALA A 11 -12.35 -17.75 14.51
CA ALA A 11 -10.95 -17.63 14.13
C ALA A 11 -10.81 -17.18 12.66
N ARG A 12 -11.76 -16.39 12.14
CA ARG A 12 -11.51 -15.51 10.98
C ARG A 12 -10.72 -14.29 11.43
N GLN A 13 -9.61 -14.54 12.13
CA GLN A 13 -8.68 -13.52 12.57
C GLN A 13 -7.93 -13.01 11.34
N ILE A 14 -8.59 -12.09 10.64
CA ILE A 14 -8.03 -10.89 10.04
C ILE A 14 -6.64 -11.11 9.43
N GLU A 15 -6.56 -11.98 8.42
CA GLU A 15 -5.65 -11.77 7.31
C GLU A 15 -6.37 -10.83 6.34
N VAL A 16 -6.40 -9.53 6.68
CA VAL A 16 -6.62 -8.49 5.66
C VAL A 16 -5.32 -8.41 4.87
N SER A 17 -5.10 -9.46 4.07
CA SER A 17 -4.08 -9.50 3.03
C SER A 17 -4.40 -8.34 2.10
N ASP A 18 -3.39 -7.50 1.86
CA ASP A 18 -3.36 -6.33 0.99
C ASP A 18 -3.60 -6.69 -0.48
N GLN A 19 -4.68 -7.40 -0.75
CA GLN A 19 -5.22 -7.64 -2.07
C GLN A 19 -6.19 -6.50 -2.35
N THR A 20 -5.65 -5.40 -2.85
CA THR A 20 -6.47 -4.49 -3.63
C THR A 20 -6.95 -5.31 -4.82
N THR A 21 -8.20 -5.77 -4.78
CA THR A 21 -8.78 -6.50 -5.90
C THR A 21 -8.60 -5.63 -7.15
N PRO A 22 -8.21 -6.19 -8.30
CA PRO A 22 -7.97 -5.42 -9.51
C PRO A 22 -9.18 -4.53 -9.87
N PHE A 23 -10.39 -5.04 -9.56
CA PHE A 23 -11.65 -4.32 -9.65
C PHE A 23 -11.65 -2.98 -8.89
N LEU A 24 -11.13 -2.92 -7.67
CA LEU A 24 -11.11 -1.70 -6.87
C LEU A 24 -10.08 -0.67 -7.38
N LEU A 25 -8.97 -1.12 -7.98
CA LEU A 25 -7.98 -0.22 -8.60
C LEU A 25 -8.53 0.41 -9.88
N GLU A 26 -9.18 -0.38 -10.73
CA GLU A 26 -9.84 0.10 -11.94
C GLU A 26 -10.96 1.10 -11.58
N SER A 27 -11.81 0.77 -10.59
CA SER A 27 -12.88 1.66 -10.14
C SER A 27 -12.36 3.02 -9.62
N LYS A 28 -11.21 3.05 -8.94
CA LYS A 28 -10.61 4.30 -8.43
C LYS A 28 -10.09 5.19 -9.55
N ARG A 29 -9.48 4.59 -10.58
CA ARG A 29 -8.98 5.32 -11.75
C ARG A 29 -10.13 5.85 -12.60
N GLU A 30 -11.15 5.02 -12.84
CA GLU A 30 -12.34 5.40 -13.59
C GLU A 30 -13.13 6.52 -12.89
N ALA A 31 -13.23 6.46 -11.55
CA ALA A 31 -13.74 7.55 -10.72
C ALA A 31 -13.02 8.88 -10.94
N GLY A 32 -11.69 8.87 -10.92
CA GLY A 32 -10.87 10.05 -11.20
C GLY A 32 -11.10 10.58 -12.61
N ASP A 33 -11.13 9.69 -13.60
CA ASP A 33 -11.29 10.08 -15.01
C ASP A 33 -12.69 10.67 -15.30
N LEU A 34 -13.75 10.12 -14.72
CA LEU A 34 -15.11 10.66 -14.87
C LEU A 34 -15.24 12.08 -14.32
N VAL A 35 -14.72 12.33 -13.12
CA VAL A 35 -14.85 13.65 -12.48
C VAL A 35 -13.86 14.66 -13.07
N LEU A 36 -12.59 14.29 -13.25
CA LEU A 36 -11.53 15.22 -13.63
C LEU A 36 -11.43 15.46 -15.13
N LYS A 37 -11.68 14.43 -15.97
CA LYS A 37 -11.53 14.55 -17.43
C LYS A 37 -12.87 14.75 -18.13
N GLN A 38 -13.91 14.07 -17.67
CA GLN A 38 -15.25 14.12 -18.28
C GLN A 38 -16.16 15.16 -17.63
N ASN A 39 -15.68 15.85 -16.57
CA ASN A 39 -16.38 16.92 -15.87
C ASN A 39 -17.76 16.52 -15.31
N TYR A 40 -17.92 15.24 -14.92
CA TYR A 40 -19.11 14.76 -14.23
C TYR A 40 -19.19 15.37 -12.83
N SER A 41 -20.41 15.63 -12.35
CA SER A 41 -20.59 15.94 -10.93
C SER A 41 -20.28 14.70 -10.08
N TYR A 42 -19.85 14.91 -8.84
CA TYR A 42 -19.65 13.82 -7.88
C TYR A 42 -20.89 12.94 -7.70
N ILE A 43 -22.09 13.52 -7.83
CA ILE A 43 -23.36 12.80 -7.72
C ILE A 43 -23.58 11.88 -8.92
N GLU A 44 -23.34 12.36 -10.14
CA GLU A 44 -23.50 11.57 -11.36
C GLU A 44 -22.46 10.45 -11.44
N ALA A 45 -21.20 10.75 -11.13
CA ALA A 45 -20.13 9.76 -11.09
C ALA A 45 -20.37 8.69 -10.01
N SER A 46 -20.86 9.10 -8.83
CA SER A 46 -21.26 8.17 -7.75
C SER A 46 -22.36 7.21 -8.21
N ARG A 47 -23.41 7.71 -8.88
CA ARG A 47 -24.50 6.89 -9.42
C ARG A 47 -24.03 5.97 -10.55
N SER A 48 -23.16 6.46 -11.43
CA SER A 48 -22.65 5.69 -12.57
C SER A 48 -21.77 4.52 -12.12
N LEU A 49 -20.96 4.70 -11.07
CA LEU A 49 -20.04 3.68 -10.57
C LEU A 49 -20.62 2.82 -9.44
N GLY A 50 -21.77 3.22 -8.88
CA GLY A 50 -22.36 2.56 -7.70
C GLY A 50 -21.53 2.74 -6.42
N ILE A 51 -20.74 3.81 -6.33
CA ILE A 51 -19.81 4.09 -5.22
C ILE A 51 -20.32 5.27 -4.42
N GLY A 52 -20.23 5.23 -3.09
CA GLY A 52 -20.66 6.34 -2.24
C GLY A 52 -19.88 7.64 -2.51
N GLU A 53 -20.59 8.77 -2.58
CA GLU A 53 -20.03 10.09 -2.90
C GLU A 53 -18.82 10.47 -2.01
N SER A 54 -18.89 10.15 -0.71
CA SER A 54 -17.79 10.42 0.23
C SER A 54 -16.51 9.65 -0.11
N ALA A 55 -16.62 8.41 -0.60
CA ALA A 55 -15.46 7.63 -1.04
C ALA A 55 -14.90 8.21 -2.34
N LEU A 56 -15.79 8.56 -3.28
CA LEU A 56 -15.43 9.18 -4.54
C LEU A 56 -14.64 10.49 -4.34
N ARG A 57 -15.14 11.39 -3.47
CA ARG A 57 -14.43 12.65 -3.14
C ARG A 57 -13.03 12.40 -2.60
N ARG A 58 -12.87 11.48 -1.64
CA ARG A 58 -11.56 11.14 -1.08
C ARG A 58 -10.58 10.62 -2.14
N TRP A 59 -11.05 9.82 -3.08
CA TRP A 59 -10.20 9.29 -4.15
C TRP A 59 -9.80 10.37 -5.14
N VAL A 60 -10.74 11.24 -5.55
CA VAL A 60 -10.44 12.36 -6.45
C VAL A 60 -9.45 13.32 -5.78
N ASP A 61 -9.67 13.67 -4.51
CA ASP A 61 -8.75 14.52 -3.74
C ASP A 61 -7.34 13.92 -3.65
N GLN A 62 -7.25 12.59 -3.45
CA GLN A 62 -5.97 11.89 -3.43
C GLN A 62 -5.30 11.91 -4.81
N ILE A 63 -6.03 11.61 -5.89
CA ILE A 63 -5.52 11.64 -7.26
C ILE A 63 -5.01 13.04 -7.62
N GLN A 64 -5.72 14.10 -7.21
CA GLN A 64 -5.30 15.48 -7.43
C GLN A 64 -3.97 15.79 -6.71
N LYS A 65 -3.82 15.35 -5.46
CA LYS A 65 -2.58 15.52 -4.69
C LYS A 65 -1.41 14.75 -5.32
N GLU A 66 -1.68 13.53 -5.75
CA GLU A 66 -0.69 12.69 -6.43
C GLU A 66 -0.21 13.31 -7.74
N HIS A 67 -1.12 13.93 -8.51
CA HIS A 67 -0.77 14.70 -9.71
C HIS A 67 0.07 15.96 -9.42
N THR A 68 -0.07 16.55 -8.24
CA THR A 68 0.82 17.64 -7.78
C THR A 68 2.16 17.14 -7.24
N GLY A 69 2.45 15.84 -7.36
CA GLY A 69 3.71 15.25 -6.93
C GLY A 69 3.75 14.80 -5.46
N VAL A 70 2.61 14.79 -4.76
CA VAL A 70 2.56 14.32 -3.38
C VAL A 70 2.43 12.80 -3.36
N THR A 71 3.52 12.10 -3.02
CA THR A 71 3.50 10.66 -2.77
C THR A 71 2.75 10.39 -1.45
N PRO A 72 1.67 9.61 -1.45
CA PRO A 72 1.00 9.22 -0.21
C PRO A 72 1.86 8.24 0.60
N GLN A 73 1.65 8.19 1.92
CA GLN A 73 2.21 7.10 2.75
C GLN A 73 1.41 5.81 2.60
N SER A 74 0.11 5.92 2.35
CA SER A 74 -0.75 4.80 1.95
C SER A 74 -0.51 4.45 0.49
N LYS A 75 -0.99 3.29 0.04
CA LYS A 75 -0.87 2.84 -1.36
C LYS A 75 -1.32 3.93 -2.34
N ALA A 76 -0.41 4.30 -3.25
CA ALA A 76 -0.66 5.28 -4.29
C ALA A 76 -1.72 4.80 -5.30
N LEU A 77 -2.49 5.73 -5.85
CA LEU A 77 -3.56 5.47 -6.83
C LEU A 77 -3.10 5.65 -8.27
N THR A 78 -2.17 6.58 -8.50
CA THR A 78 -1.60 6.85 -9.81
C THR A 78 -0.42 5.93 -10.08
N PRO A 79 -0.25 5.44 -11.33
CA PRO A 79 0.86 4.53 -11.67
C PRO A 79 2.24 5.12 -11.40
N GLU A 80 2.37 6.45 -11.59
CA GLU A 80 3.60 7.19 -11.31
C GLU A 80 3.95 7.12 -9.82
N GLN A 81 3.01 7.45 -8.93
CA GLN A 81 3.23 7.43 -7.49
C GLN A 81 3.39 6.00 -6.95
N GLN A 82 2.73 5.00 -7.56
CA GLN A 82 2.98 3.60 -7.24
C GLN A 82 4.43 3.20 -7.54
N LYS A 83 4.97 3.64 -8.68
CA LYS A 83 6.36 3.38 -9.04
C LYS A 83 7.33 4.09 -8.12
N ILE A 84 7.01 5.31 -7.68
CA ILE A 84 7.81 6.04 -6.68
C ILE A 84 7.88 5.22 -5.38
N GLN A 85 6.74 4.76 -4.85
CA GLN A 85 6.70 3.93 -3.64
C GLN A 85 7.49 2.63 -3.77
N GLU A 86 7.37 1.94 -4.92
CA GLU A 86 8.13 0.71 -5.18
C GLU A 86 9.64 0.97 -5.16
N LEU A 87 10.07 2.06 -5.78
CA LEU A 87 11.48 2.45 -5.82
C LEU A 87 12.00 2.86 -4.43
N GLU A 88 11.23 3.62 -3.66
CA GLU A 88 11.55 3.98 -2.28
C GLU A 88 11.71 2.74 -1.40
N ALA A 89 10.79 1.78 -1.50
CA ALA A 89 10.87 0.52 -0.77
C ALA A 89 12.12 -0.30 -1.16
N ARG A 90 12.46 -0.33 -2.45
CA ARG A 90 13.67 -0.99 -2.94
C ARG A 90 14.94 -0.32 -2.43
N ILE A 91 14.99 1.02 -2.44
CA ILE A 91 16.12 1.80 -1.90
C ILE A 91 16.29 1.50 -0.41
N ALA A 92 15.22 1.59 0.38
CA ALA A 92 15.27 1.34 1.82
C ALA A 92 15.77 -0.09 2.14
N ARG A 93 15.38 -1.08 1.33
CA ARG A 93 15.90 -2.44 1.45
C ARG A 93 17.42 -2.50 1.17
N LEU A 94 17.86 -1.91 0.07
CA LEU A 94 19.28 -1.92 -0.31
C LEU A 94 20.16 -1.18 0.70
N GLU A 95 19.67 -0.07 1.26
CA GLU A 95 20.37 0.67 2.30
C GLU A 95 20.52 -0.15 3.58
N ARG A 96 19.49 -0.90 3.97
CA ARG A 96 19.55 -1.82 5.11
C ARG A 96 20.59 -2.93 4.86
N GLU A 97 20.54 -3.58 3.71
CA GLU A 97 21.49 -4.64 3.33
C GLU A 97 22.94 -4.12 3.35
N LYS A 98 23.17 -2.92 2.81
CA LYS A 98 24.48 -2.24 2.83
C LYS A 98 24.94 -1.93 4.26
N SER A 99 24.03 -1.52 5.14
CA SER A 99 24.34 -1.24 6.55
C SER A 99 24.79 -2.51 7.28
N ILE A 100 24.04 -3.61 7.12
CA ILE A 100 24.38 -4.91 7.72
C ILE A 100 25.76 -5.38 7.23
N LEU A 101 26.03 -5.27 5.93
CA LEU A 101 27.32 -5.68 5.37
C LEU A 101 28.48 -4.87 5.93
N LYS A 102 28.31 -3.56 6.10
CA LYS A 102 29.33 -2.68 6.71
C LYS A 102 29.60 -3.07 8.17
N GLU A 103 28.54 -3.33 8.93
CA GLU A 103 28.66 -3.73 10.33
C GLU A 103 29.37 -5.08 10.47
N ALA A 104 29.00 -6.08 9.67
CA ALA A 104 29.68 -7.38 9.64
C ALA A 104 31.16 -7.26 9.25
N THR A 105 31.48 -6.41 8.28
CA THR A 105 32.87 -6.15 7.86
C THR A 105 33.67 -5.50 8.98
N ALA A 106 33.09 -4.51 9.67
CA ALA A 106 33.74 -3.84 10.79
C ALA A 106 34.00 -4.81 11.96
N LEU A 107 33.02 -5.66 12.28
CA LEU A 107 33.16 -6.69 13.31
C LEU A 107 34.32 -7.66 12.98
N LEU A 108 34.35 -8.19 11.75
CA LEU A 108 35.43 -9.10 11.31
C LEU A 108 36.81 -8.44 11.35
N MET A 109 36.93 -7.16 10.98
CA MET A 109 38.20 -6.43 11.04
C MET A 109 38.63 -6.12 12.48
N SER A 110 37.70 -6.11 13.44
CA SER A 110 37.97 -5.87 14.86
C SER A 110 38.24 -7.15 15.66
N GLU A 111 38.00 -8.33 15.08
CA GLU A 111 38.40 -9.60 15.68
C GLU A 111 39.92 -9.78 15.54
N ASP A 112 40.66 -9.50 16.61
CA ASP A 112 42.07 -9.89 16.73
C ASP A 112 42.18 -11.43 16.83
N PRO A 113 42.78 -12.13 15.86
CA PRO A 113 42.88 -13.60 15.89
C PRO A 113 43.83 -14.14 16.98
N GLU A 114 44.55 -13.28 17.69
CA GLU A 114 45.53 -13.66 18.72
C GLU A 114 44.98 -13.60 20.16
N ARG A 115 43.72 -13.21 20.37
CA ARG A 115 43.14 -13.12 21.74
C ARG A 115 42.67 -14.46 22.32
N SER A 116 42.89 -15.56 21.60
CA SER A 116 42.35 -16.88 21.93
C SER A 116 43.42 -17.97 22.15
N ARG A 117 44.70 -17.60 22.37
CA ARG A 117 45.76 -18.52 22.81
C ARG A 117 46.09 -18.37 24.29
#